data_AF-A0A5N7Y609-F1
#
_entry.id   AF-A0A5N7Y609-F1
#
_cell.length_a   1.000
_cell.length_b   1.000
_cell.length_c   1.000
_cell.angle_alpha   90.00
_cell.angle_beta   90.00
_cell.angle_gamma   90.00
#
_symmetry.space_group_name_H-M   'P 1'
#
loop_
_entity.id
_entity.type
_entity.pdbx_description
1 polymer ?
#
loop_
_entity_poly.entity_id
_entity_poly.type
_entity_poly.pdbx_seq_one_letter_code
_entity_poly.pdbx_strand_id
1 'polypeptide(L)'
;QLEFIADEEGDWALHCHKSHHTMNAMGHDVPTVVGVDHRDMTRKIAKLVPDYMVMGERGMADMAEMQMPLPDNTVPMMTGDGPFGSVEMGGMFTMLKVRKGQAAGDYRDPGWFKHPAGTVAYEWKGALANPSRSHDGGGQSMPLKQPLEAPVQVQVRKPGGHAGH
;
A
#
# COMPACT_ATOMS: atom_id res chain seq x y z
N GLN A 1 17.57 25.00 2.97
CA GLN A 1 18.54 24.67 1.91
C GLN A 1 18.91 23.21 2.09
N LEU A 2 18.97 22.44 1.00
CA LEU A 2 19.37 21.04 1.00
C LEU A 2 20.69 20.94 0.21
N GLU A 3 21.65 20.24 0.78
CA GLU A 3 22.92 19.90 0.12
C GLU A 3 22.85 18.42 -0.25
N PHE A 4 23.10 18.10 -1.52
CA PHE A 4 23.00 16.76 -2.06
C PHE A 4 24.20 16.48 -2.94
N ILE A 5 24.94 15.42 -2.62
CA ILE A 5 26.02 14.89 -3.44
C ILE A 5 25.42 13.76 -4.26
N ALA A 6 25.44 13.90 -5.59
CA ALA A 6 24.85 12.95 -6.54
C ALA A 6 25.89 11.93 -7.02
N ASP A 7 26.54 11.22 -6.12
CA ASP A 7 27.59 10.22 -6.41
C ASP A 7 27.07 8.80 -6.62
N GLU A 8 25.88 8.48 -6.09
CA GLU A 8 25.23 7.19 -6.26
C GLU A 8 24.28 7.17 -7.47
N GLU A 9 24.68 6.45 -8.53
CA GLU A 9 23.88 6.31 -9.75
C GLU A 9 22.60 5.51 -9.50
N GLY A 10 21.46 6.01 -9.99
CA GLY A 10 20.18 5.35 -9.76
C GLY A 10 18.96 6.21 -10.07
N ASP A 11 17.80 5.63 -9.84
CA ASP A 11 16.50 6.30 -9.82
C ASP A 11 16.03 6.38 -8.37
N TRP A 12 15.96 7.60 -7.83
CA TRP A 12 15.71 7.87 -6.42
C TRP A 12 14.33 8.51 -6.23
N ALA A 13 13.49 7.87 -5.41
CA ALA A 13 12.19 8.44 -5.05
C ALA A 13 12.36 9.52 -3.98
N LEU A 14 11.90 10.73 -4.28
CA LEU A 14 11.81 11.84 -3.34
C LEU A 14 10.34 12.15 -3.12
N HIS A 15 9.87 12.00 -1.88
CA HIS A 15 8.48 12.28 -1.53
C HIS A 15 8.38 12.72 -0.07
N CYS A 16 7.21 13.23 0.33
CA CYS A 16 6.95 13.48 1.74
C CYS A 16 6.78 12.13 2.47
N HIS A 17 7.49 11.94 3.58
CA HIS A 17 7.45 10.70 4.35
C HIS A 17 6.14 10.52 5.17
N LYS A 18 5.26 11.52 5.24
CA LYS A 18 3.96 11.33 5.92
C LYS A 18 3.06 10.45 5.04
N SER A 19 2.59 9.34 5.59
CA SER A 19 1.83 8.33 4.85
C SER A 19 0.55 8.86 4.19
N HIS A 20 -0.07 9.91 4.74
CA HIS A 20 -1.25 10.52 4.12
C HIS A 20 -0.92 11.59 3.06
N HIS A 21 0.36 11.93 2.89
CA HIS A 21 0.82 12.89 1.87
C HIS A 21 1.25 12.21 0.57
N THR A 22 1.49 10.89 0.58
CA THR A 22 1.73 10.10 -0.64
C THR A 22 0.42 9.73 -1.35
N MET A 23 -0.72 10.07 -0.75
CA MET A 23 -2.05 9.86 -1.31
C MET A 23 -2.57 11.20 -1.83
N ASN A 24 -3.11 11.21 -3.04
CA ASN A 24 -3.85 12.35 -3.58
C ASN A 24 -5.13 12.62 -2.78
N ALA A 25 -5.94 13.60 -3.20
CA ALA A 25 -7.17 14.02 -2.52
C ALA A 25 -8.13 12.85 -2.21
N MET A 26 -7.90 12.21 -1.07
CA MET A 26 -8.76 11.21 -0.49
C MET A 26 -9.77 11.92 0.40
N GLY A 27 -11.02 11.52 0.34
CA GLY A 27 -12.06 12.06 1.21
C GLY A 27 -11.64 11.94 2.67
N HIS A 28 -11.76 13.04 3.41
CA HIS A 28 -11.65 13.02 4.87
C HIS A 28 -12.95 12.44 5.47
N ASP A 29 -12.88 11.89 6.68
CA ASP A 29 -14.03 11.34 7.42
C ASP A 29 -14.67 10.06 6.85
N VAL A 30 -14.01 9.37 5.93
CA VAL A 30 -14.44 8.04 5.47
C VAL A 30 -13.83 6.97 6.40
N PRO A 31 -14.64 6.08 6.99
CA PRO A 31 -14.12 4.99 7.82
C PRO A 31 -13.12 4.12 7.04
N THR A 32 -11.99 3.77 7.66
CA THR A 32 -11.07 2.77 7.09
C THR A 32 -11.72 1.39 7.15
N VAL A 33 -11.92 0.77 5.98
CA VAL A 33 -12.55 -0.55 5.85
C VAL A 33 -11.55 -1.66 5.47
N VAL A 34 -10.25 -1.40 5.57
CA VAL A 34 -9.18 -2.37 5.29
C VAL A 34 -9.34 -3.59 6.20
N GLY A 35 -9.40 -4.78 5.59
CA GLY A 35 -9.56 -6.05 6.32
C GLY A 35 -10.99 -6.41 6.72
N VAL A 36 -12.00 -5.61 6.36
CA VAL A 36 -13.41 -5.96 6.53
C VAL A 36 -13.88 -6.82 5.36
N ASP A 37 -14.52 -7.96 5.64
CA ASP A 37 -15.08 -8.85 4.61
C ASP A 37 -16.39 -8.28 4.04
N HIS A 38 -16.31 -7.69 2.85
CA HIS A 38 -17.47 -7.08 2.19
C HIS A 38 -18.19 -8.03 1.22
N ARG A 39 -17.75 -9.28 1.04
CA ARG A 39 -18.20 -10.12 -0.10
C ARG A 39 -19.73 -10.27 -0.19
N ASP A 40 -20.40 -10.46 0.94
CA ASP A 40 -21.86 -10.58 1.00
C ASP A 40 -22.58 -9.25 0.78
N MET A 41 -22.01 -8.16 1.29
CA MET A 41 -22.57 -6.82 1.15
C MET A 41 -22.41 -6.33 -0.30
N THR A 42 -21.22 -6.46 -0.88
CA THR A 42 -20.92 -6.10 -2.27
C THR A 42 -21.83 -6.84 -3.25
N ARG A 43 -22.09 -8.14 -3.03
CA ARG A 43 -23.05 -8.90 -3.85
C ARG A 43 -24.48 -8.34 -3.81
N LYS A 44 -24.90 -7.76 -2.69
CA LYS A 44 -26.23 -7.14 -2.56
C LYS A 44 -26.26 -5.75 -3.17
N ILE A 45 -25.19 -4.96 -2.98
CA ILE A 45 -25.08 -3.62 -3.54
C ILE A 45 -24.96 -3.68 -5.07
N ALA A 46 -24.16 -4.58 -5.62
CA ALA A 46 -23.98 -4.77 -7.07
C ALA A 46 -25.29 -5.12 -7.81
N LYS A 47 -26.28 -5.72 -7.12
CA LYS A 47 -27.61 -5.98 -7.69
C LYS A 47 -28.46 -4.72 -7.85
N LEU A 48 -28.16 -3.67 -7.08
CA LEU A 48 -28.88 -2.40 -7.08
C LEU A 48 -28.12 -1.31 -7.83
N VAL A 49 -26.78 -1.33 -7.75
CA VAL A 49 -25.85 -0.42 -8.41
C VAL A 49 -24.77 -1.27 -9.08
N PRO A 50 -24.93 -1.62 -10.37
CA PRO A 50 -24.03 -2.52 -11.09
C PRO A 50 -22.57 -2.03 -11.12
N ASP A 51 -22.35 -0.72 -11.05
CA ASP A 51 -21.03 -0.09 -11.12
C ASP A 51 -20.42 0.18 -9.73
N TYR A 52 -20.93 -0.44 -8.67
CA TYR A 52 -20.40 -0.27 -7.32
C TYR A 52 -19.02 -0.90 -7.17
N MET A 53 -18.00 -0.08 -6.97
CA MET A 53 -16.62 -0.50 -6.76
C MET A 53 -16.27 -0.44 -5.27
N VAL A 54 -15.81 -1.57 -4.73
CA VAL A 54 -15.33 -1.64 -3.34
C VAL A 54 -13.95 -1.03 -3.28
N MET A 55 -13.86 0.08 -2.56
CA MET A 55 -12.60 0.77 -2.30
C MET A 55 -12.01 0.26 -0.98
N GLY A 56 -10.70 -0.01 -0.94
CA GLY A 56 -9.96 -0.14 0.32
C GLY A 56 -10.01 -1.50 1.02
N GLU A 57 -10.42 -2.59 0.37
CA GLU A 57 -10.32 -3.96 0.94
C GLU A 57 -8.86 -4.46 0.98
N ARG A 58 -8.09 -4.21 -0.08
CA ARG A 58 -6.74 -4.78 -0.31
C ARG A 58 -5.59 -3.76 -0.35
N GLY A 59 -5.88 -2.48 -0.11
CA GLY A 59 -4.90 -1.39 -0.19
C GLY A 59 -5.08 -0.53 -1.45
N MET A 60 -4.22 0.47 -1.63
CA MET A 60 -4.34 1.41 -2.74
C MET A 60 -3.87 0.86 -4.09
N ALA A 61 -3.02 -0.18 -4.09
CA ALA A 61 -2.51 -0.79 -5.31
C ALA A 61 -3.62 -1.26 -6.27
N ASP A 62 -4.65 -1.94 -5.74
CA ASP A 62 -5.83 -2.36 -6.52
C ASP A 62 -6.56 -1.17 -7.16
N MET A 63 -6.45 0.04 -6.58
CA MET A 63 -7.06 1.23 -7.15
C MET A 63 -6.32 1.79 -8.35
N ALA A 64 -5.05 1.43 -8.56
CA ALA A 64 -4.30 1.79 -9.75
C ALA A 64 -4.79 1.04 -11.00
N GLU A 65 -5.26 -0.21 -10.83
CA GLU A 65 -5.78 -1.03 -11.93
C GLU A 65 -7.24 -0.68 -12.30
N MET A 66 -7.94 0.01 -11.40
CA MET A 66 -9.34 0.42 -11.55
C MET A 66 -9.43 1.89 -11.98
N GLN A 67 -9.11 2.18 -13.25
CA GLN A 67 -9.28 3.53 -13.81
C GLN A 67 -10.74 3.97 -13.77
N MET A 68 -11.08 4.81 -12.79
CA MET A 68 -12.32 5.57 -12.78
C MET A 68 -12.14 6.85 -13.59
N PRO A 69 -13.15 7.30 -14.35
CA PRO A 69 -13.10 8.63 -14.96
C PRO A 69 -13.03 9.69 -13.86
N LEU A 70 -11.85 10.31 -13.75
CA LEU A 70 -11.61 11.45 -12.87
C LEU A 70 -12.01 12.74 -13.59
N PRO A 71 -12.55 13.75 -12.89
CA PRO A 71 -12.72 15.08 -13.44
C PRO A 71 -11.41 15.62 -14.05
N ASP A 72 -11.51 16.39 -15.13
CA ASP A 72 -10.33 16.88 -15.89
C ASP A 72 -9.36 17.73 -15.04
N ASN A 73 -9.81 18.26 -13.91
CA ASN A 73 -9.03 19.09 -12.98
C ASN A 73 -8.43 18.32 -11.79
N THR A 74 -8.53 16.99 -11.77
CA THR A 74 -7.95 16.16 -10.71
C THR A 74 -6.61 15.59 -11.14
N VAL A 75 -5.57 15.81 -10.32
CA VAL A 75 -4.31 15.08 -10.48
C VAL A 75 -4.61 13.60 -10.31
N PRO A 76 -4.17 12.71 -11.21
CA PRO A 76 -4.69 11.36 -11.18
C PRO A 76 -4.23 10.65 -9.90
N MET A 77 -5.17 9.98 -9.24
CA MET A 77 -5.03 9.59 -7.83
C MET A 77 -3.92 8.56 -7.60
N MET A 78 -3.57 7.80 -8.65
CA MET A 78 -2.52 6.77 -8.68
C MET A 78 -1.81 6.90 -10.03
N THR A 79 -0.60 7.47 -10.06
CA THR A 79 0.16 7.70 -11.29
C THR A 79 1.64 7.41 -11.11
N GLY A 80 2.31 7.32 -12.26
CA GLY A 80 3.74 7.13 -12.38
C GLY A 80 4.01 5.75 -12.94
N ASP A 81 4.60 5.70 -14.12
CA ASP A 81 5.16 4.45 -14.65
C ASP A 81 6.57 4.31 -14.09
N GLY A 82 6.90 3.13 -13.58
CA GLY A 82 8.23 2.73 -13.17
C GLY A 82 8.75 1.58 -14.02
N PRO A 83 10.04 1.22 -13.91
CA PRO A 83 10.63 0.13 -14.69
C PRO A 83 10.05 -1.26 -14.32
N PHE A 84 9.33 -1.35 -13.20
CA PHE A 84 8.78 -2.60 -12.66
C PHE A 84 7.28 -2.54 -12.37
N GLY A 85 6.58 -1.48 -12.79
CA GLY A 85 5.14 -1.29 -12.52
C GLY A 85 4.79 0.13 -12.11
N SER A 86 3.55 0.35 -11.67
CA SER A 86 3.05 1.64 -11.21
C SER A 86 3.80 2.13 -9.97
N VAL A 87 4.02 3.45 -9.88
CA VAL A 87 4.71 4.13 -8.77
C VAL A 87 3.72 4.58 -7.68
N GLU A 88 2.42 4.34 -7.84
CA GLU A 88 1.37 4.38 -6.80
C GLU A 88 1.32 5.61 -5.86
N MET A 89 1.96 6.72 -6.23
CA MET A 89 2.10 7.91 -5.38
C MET A 89 1.37 9.15 -5.93
N GLY A 90 0.42 8.97 -6.86
CA GLY A 90 -0.49 10.03 -7.33
C GLY A 90 0.18 11.34 -7.79
N GLY A 91 1.43 11.32 -8.27
CA GLY A 91 2.15 12.55 -8.62
C GLY A 91 2.66 13.38 -7.43
N MET A 92 2.51 12.88 -6.19
CA MET A 92 3.07 13.45 -4.96
C MET A 92 4.49 12.95 -4.67
N PHE A 93 5.24 12.61 -5.72
CA PHE A 93 6.63 12.18 -5.66
C PHE A 93 7.43 12.78 -6.80
N THR A 94 8.75 12.81 -6.65
CA THR A 94 9.72 13.18 -7.66
C THR A 94 10.66 12.01 -7.88
N MET A 95 10.92 11.67 -9.15
CA MET A 95 11.96 10.71 -9.50
C MET A 95 13.25 11.46 -9.83
N LEU A 96 14.23 11.40 -8.93
CA LEU A 96 15.55 11.97 -9.16
C LEU A 96 16.44 10.94 -9.88
N LYS A 97 16.83 11.27 -11.12
CA LYS A 97 17.68 10.41 -11.94
C LYS A 97 19.13 10.86 -11.83
N VAL A 98 19.97 10.06 -11.18
CA VAL A 98 21.41 10.31 -11.08
C VAL A 98 22.13 9.47 -12.14
N ARG A 99 22.90 10.14 -13.02
CA ARG A 99 23.62 9.50 -14.13
C ARG A 99 25.02 10.09 -14.23
N LYS A 100 26.05 9.24 -14.25
CA LYS A 100 27.44 9.67 -14.39
C LYS A 100 27.74 10.40 -15.72
N GLY A 101 27.01 10.07 -16.78
CA GLY A 101 27.17 10.66 -18.11
C GLY A 101 26.28 11.86 -18.41
N GLN A 102 25.52 12.39 -17.43
CA GLN A 102 24.63 13.54 -17.67
C GLN A 102 25.46 14.81 -17.88
N ALA A 103 25.32 15.45 -19.04
CA ALA A 103 25.97 16.73 -19.31
C ALA A 103 25.33 17.86 -18.47
N ALA A 104 26.13 18.85 -18.07
CA ALA A 104 25.62 20.02 -17.37
C ALA A 104 24.59 20.77 -18.24
N GLY A 105 23.42 21.07 -17.67
CA GLY A 105 22.33 21.74 -18.38
C GLY A 105 21.53 20.85 -19.35
N ASP A 106 21.80 19.54 -19.39
CA ASP A 106 20.96 18.60 -20.12
C ASP A 106 19.75 18.19 -19.27
N TYR A 107 18.55 18.54 -19.74
CA TYR A 107 17.27 18.23 -19.07
C TYR A 107 16.47 17.15 -19.81
N ARG A 108 17.05 16.50 -20.81
CA ARG A 108 16.39 15.39 -21.50
C ARG A 108 16.26 14.21 -20.54
N ASP A 109 15.18 13.44 -20.70
CA ASP A 109 14.98 12.21 -19.93
C ASP A 109 16.04 11.17 -20.34
N PRO A 110 16.94 10.76 -19.43
CA PRO A 110 17.94 9.73 -19.70
C PRO A 110 17.35 8.30 -19.67
N GLY A 111 16.05 8.15 -19.40
CA GLY A 111 15.35 6.88 -19.24
C GLY A 111 15.57 6.24 -17.86
N TRP A 112 15.15 4.98 -17.72
CA TRP A 112 15.32 4.20 -16.48
C TRP A 112 16.76 3.76 -16.26
N PHE A 113 17.14 3.68 -15.00
CA PHE A 113 18.46 3.21 -14.59
C PHE A 113 18.65 1.74 -14.99
N LYS A 114 19.80 1.45 -15.58
CA LYS A 114 20.15 0.09 -15.98
C LYS A 114 20.81 -0.61 -14.81
N HIS A 115 20.01 -1.41 -14.10
CA HIS A 115 20.49 -2.19 -12.97
C HIS A 115 21.60 -3.17 -13.42
N PRO A 116 22.72 -3.26 -12.67
CA PRO A 116 23.77 -4.23 -12.96
C PRO A 116 23.25 -5.67 -12.98
N ALA A 117 23.91 -6.55 -13.74
CA ALA A 117 23.51 -7.95 -13.79
C ALA A 117 23.54 -8.59 -12.40
N GLY A 118 22.46 -9.30 -12.03
CA GLY A 118 22.33 -9.98 -10.74
C GLY A 118 21.85 -9.11 -9.57
N THR A 119 21.57 -7.82 -9.76
CA THR A 119 21.04 -6.95 -8.69
C THR A 119 19.52 -6.82 -8.67
N VAL A 120 18.86 -7.19 -9.76
CA VAL A 120 17.39 -7.22 -9.86
C VAL A 120 16.87 -8.51 -9.24
N ALA A 121 15.82 -8.40 -8.43
CA ALA A 121 15.14 -9.55 -7.86
C ALA A 121 14.56 -10.44 -8.97
N TYR A 122 14.56 -11.74 -8.73
CA TYR A 122 13.99 -12.75 -9.63
C TYR A 122 13.16 -13.74 -8.82
N GLU A 123 12.25 -14.43 -9.50
CA GLU A 123 11.43 -15.47 -8.89
C GLU A 123 12.32 -16.59 -8.31
N TRP A 124 12.24 -16.82 -7.00
CA TRP A 124 12.93 -17.92 -6.35
C TRP A 124 12.16 -19.23 -6.54
N LYS A 125 12.72 -20.17 -7.29
CA LYS A 125 12.12 -21.49 -7.58
C LYS A 125 12.62 -22.62 -6.67
N GLY A 126 13.50 -22.31 -5.73
CA GLY A 126 14.06 -23.28 -4.79
C GLY A 126 13.19 -23.49 -3.55
N ALA A 127 13.55 -24.47 -2.72
CA ALA A 127 12.98 -24.58 -1.38
C ALA A 127 13.37 -23.35 -0.54
N LEU A 128 12.41 -22.81 0.20
CA LEU A 128 12.70 -21.76 1.18
C LEU A 128 13.51 -22.37 2.33
N ALA A 129 14.53 -21.66 2.79
CA ALA A 129 15.23 -22.05 4.01
C ALA A 129 14.24 -22.03 5.19
N ASN A 130 14.33 -23.03 6.08
CA ASN A 130 13.56 -23.01 7.31
C ASN A 130 13.98 -21.78 8.13
N PRO A 131 13.09 -20.80 8.36
CA PRO A 131 13.45 -19.59 9.09
C PRO A 131 13.86 -19.97 10.51
N SER A 132 14.99 -19.45 10.98
CA SER A 132 15.39 -19.56 12.37
C SER A 132 14.39 -18.74 13.21
N ARG A 133 13.45 -19.42 13.86
CA ARG A 133 12.54 -18.78 14.82
C ARG A 133 13.28 -18.63 16.14
N SER A 134 13.47 -17.40 16.60
CA SER A 134 13.89 -17.17 17.99
C SER A 134 12.67 -17.39 18.89
N HIS A 135 12.82 -18.24 19.89
CA HIS A 135 11.86 -18.36 20.99
C HIS A 135 12.21 -17.43 22.16
N ASP A 136 13.33 -16.71 22.06
CA ASP A 136 13.83 -15.75 23.06
C ASP A 136 13.24 -14.33 22.89
N GLY A 137 12.35 -14.14 21.91
CA GLY A 137 11.50 -12.95 21.85
C GLY A 137 10.67 -12.92 23.12
N GLY A 138 11.04 -12.03 24.04
CA GLY A 138 10.53 -11.99 25.41
C GLY A 138 9.04 -12.28 25.53
N GLY A 139 8.68 -12.98 26.62
CA GLY A 139 7.31 -13.38 26.92
C GLY A 139 6.31 -12.23 26.80
N GLN A 140 5.02 -12.59 26.73
CA GLN A 140 3.88 -11.68 26.52
C GLN A 140 4.17 -10.26 27.02
N SER A 141 4.18 -9.28 26.11
CA SER A 141 4.50 -7.88 26.42
C SER A 141 3.59 -7.25 27.47
N MET A 142 2.48 -7.92 27.79
CA MET A 142 1.51 -7.57 28.82
C MET A 142 1.07 -8.85 29.55
N PRO A 143 1.85 -9.37 30.52
CA PRO A 143 1.39 -10.51 31.30
C PRO A 143 0.18 -10.07 32.14
N LEU A 144 -0.86 -10.89 32.16
CA LEU A 144 -2.02 -10.66 33.03
C LEU A 144 -1.53 -10.53 34.48
N LYS A 145 -1.90 -9.43 35.15
CA LYS A 145 -1.56 -9.17 36.56
C LYS A 145 -2.11 -10.28 37.49
N GLN A 146 -3.09 -11.03 37.02
CA GLN A 146 -3.63 -12.21 37.67
C GLN A 146 -3.86 -13.31 36.61
N PRO A 147 -3.28 -14.51 36.77
CA PRO A 147 -3.60 -15.65 35.92
C PRO A 147 -5.10 -15.98 36.04
N LEU A 148 -5.75 -16.27 34.92
CA LEU A 148 -7.11 -16.81 34.92
C LEU A 148 -7.05 -18.20 35.56
N GLU A 149 -7.63 -18.36 36.76
CA GLU A 149 -7.68 -19.65 37.49
C GLU A 149 -8.51 -20.72 36.74
N ALA A 150 -9.38 -20.29 35.82
CA ALA A 150 -10.11 -21.17 34.92
C ALA A 150 -10.42 -20.47 33.59
N PRO A 151 -10.53 -21.22 32.47
CA PRO A 151 -11.02 -20.66 31.22
C PRO A 151 -12.45 -20.15 31.42
N VAL A 152 -12.64 -18.84 31.29
CA VAL A 152 -13.96 -18.20 31.33
C VAL A 152 -14.75 -18.66 30.11
N GLN A 153 -15.70 -19.57 30.31
CA GLN A 153 -16.71 -19.89 29.29
C GLN A 153 -17.70 -18.73 29.19
N VAL A 154 -17.54 -17.91 28.17
CA VAL A 154 -18.54 -16.91 27.80
C VAL A 154 -19.68 -17.58 27.04
N GLN A 155 -20.87 -17.58 27.63
CA GLN A 155 -22.10 -17.92 26.91
C GLN A 155 -22.48 -16.76 26.00
N VAL A 156 -22.10 -16.86 24.72
CA VAL A 156 -22.47 -15.88 23.70
C VAL A 156 -23.96 -16.07 23.37
N ARG A 157 -24.79 -15.14 23.83
CA ARG A 157 -26.21 -15.06 23.43
C ARG A 157 -26.29 -14.32 22.10
N LYS A 158 -26.62 -15.02 21.01
CA LYS A 158 -26.89 -14.39 19.72
C LYS A 158 -28.05 -13.40 19.88
N PRO A 159 -27.99 -12.18 19.31
CA PRO A 159 -29.15 -11.29 19.31
C PRO A 159 -30.31 -12.01 18.61
N GLY A 160 -31.42 -12.16 19.34
CA GLY A 160 -32.68 -12.66 18.78
C GLY A 160 -33.24 -11.62 17.83
N GLY A 161 -33.46 -12.02 16.57
CA GLY A 161 -34.14 -11.18 15.60
C GLY A 161 -35.56 -10.89 16.08
N HIS A 162 -35.90 -9.62 16.21
CA HIS A 162 -37.29 -9.20 16.36
C HIS A 162 -37.83 -8.76 15.01
N ALA A 163 -38.91 -9.44 14.63
CA ALA A 163 -39.84 -9.08 13.58
C ALA A 163 -40.74 -7.92 14.03
N GLY A 164 -41.12 -7.06 13.08
CA GLY A 164 -42.16 -6.01 13.21
C GLY A 164 -41.68 -4.78 13.98
N HIS A 165 -41.82 -3.55 13.49
CA HIS A 165 -42.82 -2.97 12.60
C HIS A 165 -42.21 -1.78 11.82
#